data_AF-A0A2S5BBL6-F1
#
_entry.id   AF-A0A2S5BBL6-F1
#
_cell.length_a   1.000
_cell.length_b   1.000
_cell.length_c   1.000
_cell.angle_alpha   90.00
_cell.angle_beta   90.00
_cell.angle_gamma   90.00
#
_symmetry.space_group_name_H-M   'P 1'
#
loop_
_entity.id
_entity.type
_entity.pdbx_description
1 polymer ?
#
loop_
_entity_poly.entity_id
_entity_poly.type
_entity_poly.pdbx_seq_one_letter_code
_entity_poly.pdbx_strand_id
1 'polypeptide(L)'
;MDASPHVTFKILPPTAFSFGLPLFALAVLLQPAIPAHYSRPLRFALAYPAVHAAYYAPYTYRHEPVEFSIPANFRWGIFAPYAILLALYWAFMTEKDRRVELAWVGFDGEKREELQRTVEAEEKVEEADEGEAGKRRAKLEATAQVVAPTPVRPDTAAKLAAVLPAATANASPVVVAQPGYLPTPSPTPPFEDINPPSVSSAAPPPADLDMVSASSTSTLGTAQRLHPLHILLSALHLLTSMRGIGYVFGPPMKHLPTPPRSERQFATGAIVTFFSASAISTACVALQVLDRDGQLPDFLATVIPCLPPSAAVFFSALTSRICIGLSLWVQMKIGFSGLAVGYWLLHHLTNYALDTVPFFKHVTWRSKFDTREYPPLFNRPFSGMGDGGCSRFWSAKWHFLFRAVFTGTLYNPSSKLAKKLGIPKRAAALLGAVLVFAGSAWMHWQALVSARHGTEPTAAGLAYLSSHSIPFSAGYSSPWSDLTTIERHGTWIFFLLQPVAIIFEQLFTLLTKKRIGGWAGKVWTVAWIVLAGEAIIGRSWLALGLVHGIPPVDRWGWQRWVMPTYEMAPMPAFMRA
;
A
#
# COMPACT_ATOMS: atom_id res chain seq x y z
N MET A 1 -23.04 8.73 49.46
CA MET A 1 -22.61 8.08 48.21
C MET A 1 -22.50 9.18 47.18
N ASP A 2 -21.36 9.86 47.13
CA ASP A 2 -21.14 10.90 46.15
C ASP A 2 -21.12 10.26 44.76
N ALA A 3 -21.86 10.84 43.82
CA ALA A 3 -21.92 10.36 42.45
C ALA A 3 -20.49 10.29 41.90
N SER A 4 -20.02 9.09 41.58
CA SER A 4 -18.69 8.91 40.98
C SER A 4 -18.60 9.80 39.74
N PRO A 5 -17.50 10.56 39.56
CA PRO A 5 -17.37 11.46 38.42
C PRO A 5 -17.58 10.69 37.12
N HIS A 6 -18.62 11.06 36.39
CA HIS A 6 -19.01 10.39 35.15
C HIS A 6 -18.03 10.76 34.02
N VAL A 7 -17.05 9.88 33.80
CA VAL A 7 -16.21 9.91 32.60
C VAL A 7 -16.94 9.15 31.50
N THR A 8 -17.32 9.82 30.41
CA THR A 8 -18.07 9.20 29.30
C THR A 8 -17.20 9.08 28.07
N PHE A 9 -17.05 7.86 27.55
CA PHE A 9 -16.37 7.63 26.27
C PHE A 9 -17.16 8.23 25.11
N LYS A 10 -16.50 9.02 24.25
CA LYS A 10 -17.08 9.54 23.00
C LYS A 10 -16.25 9.12 21.80
N ILE A 11 -16.94 8.65 20.76
CA ILE A 11 -16.34 8.38 19.45
C ILE A 11 -16.21 9.67 18.64
N LEU A 12 -15.39 9.63 17.59
CA LEU A 12 -15.22 10.75 16.67
C LEU A 12 -16.56 11.13 16.01
N PRO A 13 -16.91 12.43 15.97
CA PRO A 13 -18.07 12.88 15.22
C PRO A 13 -17.83 12.76 13.70
N PRO A 14 -18.88 12.71 12.85
CA PRO A 14 -18.71 12.70 11.40
C PRO A 14 -17.88 13.89 10.85
N THR A 15 -17.93 15.05 11.52
CA THR A 15 -17.13 16.24 11.19
C THR A 15 -15.62 16.02 11.29
N ALA A 16 -15.18 15.00 12.04
CA ALA A 16 -13.78 14.59 12.09
C ALA A 16 -13.22 14.24 10.71
N PHE A 17 -14.08 13.73 9.81
CA PHE A 17 -13.72 13.33 8.46
C PHE A 17 -13.93 14.44 7.41
N SER A 18 -14.09 15.70 7.85
CA SER A 18 -14.36 16.83 6.96
C SER A 18 -13.28 17.06 5.89
N PHE A 19 -12.02 16.69 6.15
CA PHE A 19 -10.96 16.72 5.13
C PHE A 19 -11.22 15.76 3.95
N GLY A 20 -12.11 14.78 4.11
CA GLY A 20 -12.53 13.88 3.03
C GLY A 20 -13.28 14.61 1.91
N LEU A 21 -14.03 15.68 2.21
CA LEU A 21 -14.77 16.44 1.21
C LEU A 21 -13.86 17.15 0.18
N PRO A 22 -12.86 17.96 0.59
CA PRO A 22 -11.95 18.58 -0.37
C PRO A 22 -11.04 17.53 -1.05
N LEU A 23 -10.69 16.42 -0.40
CA LEU A 23 -10.00 15.30 -1.07
C LEU A 23 -10.86 14.68 -2.17
N PHE A 24 -12.15 14.45 -1.91
CA PHE A 24 -13.08 13.95 -2.91
C PHE A 24 -13.20 14.92 -4.08
N ALA A 25 -13.30 16.22 -3.81
CA ALA A 25 -13.31 17.25 -4.86
C ALA A 25 -11.99 17.25 -5.68
N LEU A 26 -10.84 17.06 -5.05
CA LEU A 26 -9.56 16.86 -5.76
C LEU A 26 -9.61 15.62 -6.67
N ALA A 27 -10.15 14.50 -6.19
CA ALA A 27 -10.31 13.29 -6.99
C ALA A 27 -11.26 13.47 -8.18
N VAL A 28 -12.30 14.30 -8.04
CA VAL A 28 -13.19 14.71 -9.14
C VAL A 28 -12.41 15.54 -10.17
N LEU A 29 -11.62 16.52 -9.75
CA LEU A 29 -10.80 17.34 -10.64
C LEU A 29 -9.71 16.54 -11.38
N LEU A 30 -9.32 15.39 -10.86
CA LEU A 30 -8.39 14.48 -11.51
C LEU A 30 -9.05 13.64 -12.62
N GLN A 31 -10.38 13.62 -12.72
CA GLN A 31 -11.04 12.84 -13.76
C GLN A 31 -10.71 13.40 -15.17
N PRO A 32 -10.44 12.54 -16.16
CA PRO A 32 -10.09 12.97 -17.52
C PRO A 32 -11.16 13.84 -18.19
N ALA A 33 -12.42 13.68 -17.79
CA ALA A 33 -13.54 14.48 -18.27
C ALA A 33 -13.41 15.98 -17.95
N ILE A 34 -12.60 16.36 -16.95
CA ILE A 34 -12.40 17.76 -16.56
C ILE A 34 -11.14 18.32 -17.27
N PRO A 35 -11.28 19.36 -18.10
CA PRO A 35 -10.16 19.95 -18.82
C PRO A 35 -9.05 20.45 -17.90
N ALA A 36 -7.81 20.27 -18.34
CA ALA A 36 -6.62 20.56 -17.52
C ALA A 36 -6.50 22.04 -17.12
N HIS A 37 -6.91 22.97 -18.00
CA HIS A 37 -6.83 24.41 -17.74
C HIS A 37 -7.78 24.87 -16.63
N TYR A 38 -8.89 24.15 -16.39
CA TYR A 38 -9.74 24.36 -15.22
C TYR A 38 -9.29 23.54 -14.01
N SER A 39 -8.98 22.26 -14.23
CA SER A 39 -8.63 21.31 -13.17
C SER A 39 -7.43 21.78 -12.35
N ARG A 40 -6.33 22.19 -13.00
CA ARG A 40 -5.08 22.49 -12.32
C ARG A 40 -5.16 23.67 -11.32
N PRO A 41 -5.64 24.87 -11.70
CA PRO A 41 -5.75 25.97 -10.73
C PRO A 41 -6.73 25.63 -9.60
N LEU A 42 -7.83 24.94 -9.89
CA LEU A 42 -8.79 24.50 -8.87
C LEU A 42 -8.18 23.47 -7.91
N ARG A 43 -7.36 22.54 -8.40
CA ARG A 43 -6.64 21.58 -7.55
C ARG A 43 -5.67 22.30 -6.61
N PHE A 44 -4.94 23.30 -7.07
CA PHE A 44 -4.09 24.11 -6.20
C PHE A 44 -4.89 24.89 -5.15
N ALA A 45 -6.01 25.49 -5.55
CA ALA A 45 -6.89 26.19 -4.63
C ALA A 45 -7.49 25.27 -3.55
N LEU A 46 -7.89 24.05 -3.92
CA LEU A 46 -8.43 23.03 -3.01
C LEU A 46 -7.39 22.32 -2.15
N ALA A 47 -6.11 22.36 -2.54
CA ALA A 47 -5.03 21.77 -1.77
C ALA A 47 -4.93 22.40 -0.37
N TYR A 48 -5.03 23.73 -0.28
CA TYR A 48 -4.95 24.45 0.99
C TYR A 48 -6.02 24.02 2.00
N PRO A 49 -7.34 24.08 1.71
CA PRO A 49 -8.36 23.64 2.65
C PRO A 49 -8.26 22.15 2.97
N ALA A 50 -7.84 21.29 2.02
CA ALA A 50 -7.61 19.87 2.29
C ALA A 50 -6.48 19.65 3.31
N VAL A 51 -5.32 20.29 3.08
CA VAL A 51 -4.15 20.21 3.97
C VAL A 51 -4.47 20.80 5.34
N HIS A 52 -5.12 21.96 5.38
CA HIS A 52 -5.53 22.62 6.62
C HIS A 52 -6.49 21.74 7.43
N ALA A 53 -7.58 21.27 6.81
CA ALA A 53 -8.54 20.41 7.50
C ALA A 53 -7.90 19.12 8.00
N ALA A 54 -7.06 18.48 7.19
CA ALA A 54 -6.34 17.26 7.59
C ALA A 54 -5.37 17.50 8.75
N TYR A 55 -4.61 18.60 8.73
CA TYR A 55 -3.64 18.94 9.77
C TYR A 55 -4.29 19.16 11.15
N TYR A 56 -5.40 19.90 11.19
CA TYR A 56 -6.08 20.24 12.44
C TYR A 56 -7.02 19.13 12.94
N ALA A 57 -7.54 18.28 12.05
CA ALA A 57 -8.51 17.23 12.41
C ALA A 57 -8.12 16.40 13.65
N PRO A 58 -6.88 15.87 13.80
CA PRO A 58 -6.52 15.05 14.95
C PRO A 58 -6.27 15.84 16.25
N TYR A 59 -6.17 17.17 16.19
CA TYR A 59 -6.10 18.02 17.38
C TYR A 59 -7.48 18.46 17.84
N THR A 60 -8.37 18.75 16.89
CA THR A 60 -9.73 19.23 17.16
C THR A 60 -10.70 18.10 17.49
N TYR A 61 -10.64 17.00 16.74
CA TYR A 61 -11.58 15.87 16.87
C TYR A 61 -10.82 14.65 17.38
N ARG A 62 -11.15 14.24 18.61
CA ARG A 62 -10.47 13.14 19.30
C ARG A 62 -11.49 12.27 20.02
N HIS A 63 -11.08 11.04 20.28
CA HIS A 63 -11.76 10.18 21.23
C HIS A 63 -11.63 10.80 22.62
N GLU A 64 -12.76 10.91 23.31
CA GLU A 64 -12.85 11.46 24.66
C GLU A 64 -13.08 10.33 25.68
N PRO A 65 -12.55 10.43 26.91
CA PRO A 65 -11.63 11.48 27.38
C PRO A 65 -10.25 11.34 26.70
N VAL A 66 -9.67 12.47 26.27
CA VAL A 66 -8.40 12.48 25.52
C VAL A 66 -7.28 11.79 26.31
N GLU A 67 -7.20 12.04 27.62
CA GLU A 67 -6.17 11.48 28.49
C GLU A 67 -6.19 9.94 28.55
N PHE A 68 -7.34 9.30 28.33
CA PHE A 68 -7.42 7.83 28.30
C PHE A 68 -7.46 7.24 26.89
N SER A 69 -7.33 8.07 25.85
CA SER A 69 -7.56 7.67 24.46
C SER A 69 -6.33 7.78 23.57
N ILE A 70 -5.11 7.82 24.12
CA ILE A 70 -3.85 7.95 23.37
C ILE A 70 -3.74 6.92 22.23
N PRO A 71 -3.88 5.59 22.45
CA PRO A 71 -3.79 4.62 21.36
C PRO A 71 -4.83 4.80 20.25
N ALA A 72 -6.08 5.16 20.60
CA ALA A 72 -7.14 5.41 19.63
C ALA A 72 -6.85 6.70 18.84
N ASN A 73 -6.43 7.76 19.51
CA ASN A 73 -6.08 9.05 18.91
C ASN A 73 -4.80 8.97 18.07
N PHE A 74 -3.85 8.09 18.40
CA PHE A 74 -2.66 7.84 17.56
C PHE A 74 -3.08 7.29 16.19
N ARG A 75 -3.98 6.30 16.17
CA ARG A 75 -4.49 5.73 14.92
C ARG A 75 -5.28 6.74 14.11
N TRP A 76 -6.08 7.58 14.77
CA TRP A 76 -6.75 8.68 14.10
C TRP A 76 -5.74 9.68 13.52
N GLY A 77 -4.74 10.05 14.31
CA GLY A 77 -3.68 10.99 13.95
C GLY A 77 -2.83 10.57 12.74
N ILE A 78 -2.68 9.26 12.48
CA ILE A 78 -1.87 8.79 11.36
C ILE A 78 -2.49 9.11 9.99
N PHE A 79 -3.81 9.28 9.91
CA PHE A 79 -4.51 9.58 8.66
C PHE A 79 -4.32 11.03 8.21
N ALA A 80 -4.03 11.95 9.14
CA ALA A 80 -3.83 13.36 8.82
C ALA A 80 -2.62 13.61 7.91
N PRO A 81 -1.38 13.15 8.25
CA PRO A 81 -0.24 13.24 7.34
C PRO A 81 -0.48 12.56 5.99
N TYR A 82 -1.17 11.42 5.98
CA TYR A 82 -1.53 10.74 4.73
C TYR A 82 -2.43 11.62 3.84
N ALA A 83 -3.50 12.19 4.41
CA ALA A 83 -4.40 13.09 3.70
C ALA A 83 -3.68 14.35 3.19
N ILE A 84 -2.77 14.92 3.98
CA ILE A 84 -1.92 16.04 3.58
C ILE A 84 -1.08 15.66 2.36
N LEU A 85 -0.33 14.56 2.43
CA LEU A 85 0.52 14.13 1.32
C LEU A 85 -0.31 13.76 0.08
N LEU A 86 -1.48 13.13 0.26
CA LEU A 86 -2.38 12.83 -0.86
C LEU A 86 -2.90 14.10 -1.54
N ALA A 87 -3.31 15.11 -0.76
CA ALA A 87 -3.75 16.40 -1.29
C ALA A 87 -2.63 17.09 -2.08
N LEU A 88 -1.41 17.10 -1.54
CA LEU A 88 -0.24 17.66 -2.22
C LEU A 88 0.08 16.89 -3.50
N TYR A 89 0.12 15.55 -3.45
CA TYR A 89 0.36 14.71 -4.61
C TYR A 89 -0.60 15.05 -5.75
N TRP A 90 -1.89 15.06 -5.44
CA TRP A 90 -2.93 15.34 -6.40
C TRP A 90 -2.94 16.78 -6.87
N ALA A 91 -2.57 17.75 -6.03
CA ALA A 91 -2.48 19.15 -6.45
C ALA A 91 -1.34 19.40 -7.44
N PHE A 92 -0.17 18.81 -7.18
CA PHE A 92 1.04 19.03 -7.98
C PHE A 92 1.14 18.13 -9.22
N MET A 93 0.25 17.15 -9.38
CA MET A 93 0.24 16.24 -10.52
C MET A 93 0.07 17.00 -11.85
N THR A 94 1.00 16.80 -12.79
CA THR A 94 0.93 17.42 -14.12
C THR A 94 -0.14 16.75 -14.99
N GLU A 95 -0.51 17.36 -16.11
CA GLU A 95 -1.49 16.72 -17.02
C GLU A 95 -0.98 15.40 -17.59
N LYS A 96 0.32 15.35 -17.91
CA LYS A 96 0.98 14.12 -18.36
C LYS A 96 0.92 13.06 -17.27
N ASP A 97 1.31 13.41 -16.05
CA ASP A 97 1.27 12.47 -14.93
C ASP A 97 -0.17 12.02 -14.66
N ARG A 98 -1.17 12.93 -14.72
CA ARG A 98 -2.60 12.61 -14.55
C ARG A 98 -3.08 11.55 -15.54
N ARG A 99 -2.76 11.71 -16.82
CA ARG A 99 -3.18 10.76 -17.88
C ARG A 99 -2.49 9.41 -17.76
N VAL A 100 -1.19 9.42 -17.47
CA VAL A 100 -0.37 8.21 -17.43
C VAL A 100 -0.59 7.45 -16.12
N GLU A 101 -0.46 8.12 -14.98
CA GLU A 101 -0.44 7.48 -13.66
C GLU A 101 -1.85 7.06 -13.22
N LEU A 102 -2.88 7.89 -13.43
CA LEU A 102 -4.25 7.59 -13.01
C LEU A 102 -5.05 6.80 -14.04
N ALA A 103 -4.41 6.32 -15.11
CA ALA A 103 -5.08 5.46 -16.07
C ALA A 103 -5.49 4.15 -15.37
N TRP A 104 -6.77 3.79 -15.47
CA TRP A 104 -7.23 2.47 -15.07
C TRP A 104 -6.80 1.45 -16.10
N VAL A 105 -6.02 0.46 -15.68
CA VAL A 105 -5.52 -0.63 -16.52
C VAL A 105 -6.24 -1.95 -16.28
N GLY A 106 -7.07 -2.03 -15.24
CA GLY A 106 -7.75 -3.25 -14.85
C GLY A 106 -6.78 -4.35 -14.41
N PHE A 107 -7.25 -5.60 -14.46
CA PHE A 107 -6.54 -6.75 -13.90
C PHE A 107 -6.25 -7.87 -14.90
N ASP A 108 -6.82 -7.81 -16.10
CA ASP A 108 -6.65 -8.83 -17.14
C ASP A 108 -5.32 -8.67 -17.90
N GLY A 109 -4.31 -8.17 -17.17
CA GLY A 109 -2.99 -7.85 -17.67
C GLY A 109 -2.20 -9.05 -18.21
N GLU A 110 -2.61 -10.30 -17.93
CA GLU A 110 -2.00 -11.47 -18.58
C GLU A 110 -2.27 -11.50 -20.08
N LYS A 111 -3.51 -11.21 -20.51
CA LYS A 111 -3.81 -10.99 -21.93
C LYS A 111 -3.07 -9.79 -22.50
N ARG A 112 -2.73 -8.81 -21.66
CA ARG A 112 -2.02 -7.60 -22.07
C ARG A 112 -0.52 -7.79 -22.20
N GLU A 113 0.13 -8.51 -21.27
CA GLU A 113 1.54 -8.90 -21.38
C GLU A 113 1.70 -9.90 -22.52
N GLU A 114 0.70 -10.77 -22.77
CA GLU A 114 0.64 -11.62 -23.95
C GLU A 114 0.51 -10.78 -25.24
N LEU A 115 -0.48 -9.88 -25.33
CA LEU A 115 -0.62 -8.97 -26.48
C LEU A 115 0.62 -8.09 -26.68
N GLN A 116 1.23 -7.58 -25.63
CA GLN A 116 2.41 -6.74 -25.72
C GLN A 116 3.63 -7.56 -26.17
N ARG A 117 3.78 -8.81 -25.71
CA ARG A 117 4.80 -9.72 -26.26
C ARG A 117 4.53 -10.08 -27.71
N THR A 118 3.27 -10.22 -28.11
CA THR A 118 2.90 -10.47 -29.51
C THR A 118 3.25 -9.26 -30.37
N VAL A 119 2.91 -8.04 -29.95
CA VAL A 119 3.24 -6.80 -30.66
C VAL A 119 4.75 -6.57 -30.71
N GLU A 120 5.47 -6.72 -29.59
CA GLU A 120 6.93 -6.61 -29.57
C GLU A 120 7.62 -7.72 -30.41
N ALA A 121 6.96 -8.86 -30.62
CA ALA A 121 7.44 -9.91 -31.51
C ALA A 121 7.14 -9.58 -32.98
N GLU A 122 5.97 -9.02 -33.29
CA GLU A 122 5.58 -8.57 -34.63
C GLU A 122 6.47 -7.41 -35.09
N GLU A 123 6.71 -6.39 -34.26
CA GLU A 123 7.62 -5.28 -34.58
C GLU A 123 9.05 -5.77 -34.83
N LYS A 124 9.54 -6.74 -34.06
CA LYS A 124 10.87 -7.34 -34.30
C LYS A 124 10.92 -8.13 -35.60
N VAL A 125 9.80 -8.72 -36.02
CA VAL A 125 9.71 -9.41 -37.31
C VAL A 125 9.67 -8.40 -38.45
N GLU A 126 8.91 -7.30 -38.31
CA GLU A 126 8.89 -6.21 -39.30
C GLU A 126 10.25 -5.51 -39.42
N GLU A 127 10.93 -5.19 -38.31
CA GLU A 127 12.29 -4.62 -38.35
C GLU A 127 13.31 -5.59 -38.99
N ALA A 128 13.13 -6.90 -38.78
CA ALA A 128 13.98 -7.91 -39.40
C ALA A 128 13.71 -8.04 -40.92
N ASP A 129 12.44 -7.99 -41.33
CA ASP A 129 12.03 -8.06 -42.75
C ASP A 129 12.38 -6.76 -43.50
N GLU A 130 12.24 -5.59 -42.90
CA GLU A 130 12.70 -4.32 -43.48
C GLU A 130 14.23 -4.29 -43.60
N GLY A 131 14.94 -4.84 -42.61
CA GLY A 131 16.39 -5.02 -42.67
C GLY A 131 16.82 -5.97 -43.79
N GLU A 132 16.05 -7.02 -44.09
CA GLU A 132 16.32 -7.95 -45.20
C GLU A 132 15.95 -7.36 -46.57
N ALA A 133 14.82 -6.66 -46.66
CA ALA A 133 14.37 -5.96 -47.86
C ALA A 133 15.33 -4.84 -48.25
N GLY A 134 15.84 -4.08 -47.26
CA GLY A 134 16.89 -3.08 -47.46
C GLY A 134 18.19 -3.67 -47.99
N LYS A 135 18.61 -4.85 -47.48
CA LYS A 135 19.78 -5.58 -47.98
C LYS A 135 19.58 -6.14 -49.39
N ARG A 136 18.38 -6.65 -49.72
CA ARG A 136 18.04 -7.10 -51.08
C ARG A 136 18.00 -5.95 -52.07
N ARG A 137 17.47 -4.79 -51.67
CA ARG A 137 17.44 -3.57 -52.50
C ARG A 137 18.84 -3.01 -52.75
N ALA A 138 19.69 -2.95 -51.72
CA ALA A 138 21.10 -2.56 -51.88
C ALA A 138 21.88 -3.54 -52.77
N LYS A 139 21.57 -4.84 -52.71
CA LYS A 139 22.15 -5.86 -53.59
C LYS A 139 21.65 -5.73 -55.03
N LEU A 140 20.37 -5.43 -55.23
CA LEU A 140 19.79 -5.18 -56.57
C LEU A 140 20.33 -3.88 -57.19
N GLU A 141 20.49 -2.82 -56.42
CA GLU A 141 21.07 -1.54 -56.87
C GLU A 141 22.57 -1.68 -57.18
N ALA A 142 23.31 -2.52 -56.44
CA ALA A 142 24.71 -2.84 -56.74
C ALA A 142 24.88 -3.74 -57.98
N THR A 143 23.83 -4.44 -58.42
CA THR A 143 23.86 -5.29 -59.63
C THR A 143 23.33 -4.53 -60.86
N ALA A 144 22.75 -3.35 -60.68
CA ALA A 144 22.19 -2.51 -61.73
C ALA A 144 23.15 -1.36 -62.12
N GLN A 145 24.35 -1.71 -62.61
CA GLN A 145 25.17 -0.78 -63.38
C GLN A 145 25.33 -1.27 -64.83
N VAL A 146 24.68 -0.50 -65.72
CA VAL A 146 24.96 -0.29 -67.15
C VAL A 146 24.71 -1.47 -68.10
N VAL A 147 23.65 -1.36 -68.92
CA VAL A 147 23.69 -1.20 -70.40
C VAL A 147 22.32 -0.66 -70.86
N ALA A 148 22.31 0.43 -71.62
CA ALA A 148 21.13 0.98 -72.29
C ALA A 148 20.79 0.18 -73.58
N PRO A 149 19.50 0.00 -73.91
CA PRO A 149 19.04 0.53 -75.22
C PRO A 149 17.58 1.04 -75.28
N THR A 150 17.44 2.13 -76.06
CA THR A 150 16.43 2.50 -77.10
C THR A 150 14.90 2.32 -76.90
N PRO A 151 14.05 3.26 -77.36
CA PRO A 151 12.62 3.31 -77.02
C PRO A 151 11.72 2.57 -78.01
N VAL A 152 10.66 1.92 -77.51
CA VAL A 152 9.53 1.40 -78.31
C VAL A 152 8.20 1.66 -77.57
N ARG A 153 7.17 2.03 -78.34
CA ARG A 153 5.81 2.42 -77.95
C ARG A 153 4.88 1.21 -77.68
N PRO A 154 3.65 1.43 -77.15
CA PRO A 154 2.84 0.43 -76.45
C PRO A 154 1.92 -0.35 -77.38
N ASP A 155 1.56 -1.57 -76.99
CA ASP A 155 0.32 -2.20 -77.44
C ASP A 155 -0.29 -3.22 -76.45
N THR A 156 -1.56 -2.96 -76.14
CA THR A 156 -2.72 -3.87 -75.98
C THR A 156 -2.69 -5.19 -75.17
N ALA A 157 -3.48 -5.17 -74.09
CA ALA A 157 -4.69 -5.98 -73.84
C ALA A 157 -4.64 -7.51 -73.60
N ALA A 158 -5.10 -7.86 -72.37
CA ALA A 158 -6.19 -8.79 -72.04
C ALA A 158 -6.05 -10.32 -72.29
N LYS A 159 -6.21 -11.15 -71.24
CA LYS A 159 -7.48 -11.84 -70.91
C LYS A 159 -7.37 -12.90 -69.79
N LEU A 160 -8.46 -12.93 -69.01
CA LEU A 160 -8.96 -13.93 -68.06
C LEU A 160 -9.10 -15.36 -68.63
N ALA A 161 -8.96 -16.37 -67.75
CA ALA A 161 -9.89 -17.51 -67.50
C ALA A 161 -9.17 -18.53 -66.57
N ALA A 162 -9.54 -18.76 -65.30
CA ALA A 162 -10.71 -19.48 -64.77
C ALA A 162 -10.74 -20.98 -65.10
N VAL A 163 -10.46 -21.87 -64.12
CA VAL A 163 -11.11 -23.20 -63.91
C VAL A 163 -10.91 -23.66 -62.45
N LEU A 164 -12.02 -23.82 -61.72
CA LEU A 164 -12.19 -24.71 -60.55
C LEU A 164 -12.73 -26.06 -61.04
N PRO A 165 -12.59 -27.15 -60.25
CA PRO A 165 -13.82 -27.76 -59.76
C PRO A 165 -13.75 -28.30 -58.31
N ALA A 166 -14.94 -28.61 -57.80
CA ALA A 166 -15.28 -28.94 -56.43
C ALA A 166 -15.41 -30.46 -56.15
N ALA A 167 -15.39 -30.76 -54.85
CA ALA A 167 -16.11 -31.81 -54.11
C ALA A 167 -15.66 -33.28 -54.22
N THR A 168 -15.38 -33.90 -53.06
CA THR A 168 -16.23 -34.97 -52.46
C THR A 168 -15.73 -35.34 -51.06
N ALA A 169 -16.69 -35.72 -50.21
CA ALA A 169 -16.54 -36.11 -48.81
C ALA A 169 -16.26 -37.61 -48.65
N ASN A 170 -15.65 -38.02 -47.52
CA ASN A 170 -16.17 -39.12 -46.68
C ASN A 170 -15.32 -39.42 -45.41
N ALA A 171 -16.06 -39.55 -44.29
CA ALA A 171 -15.93 -40.48 -43.15
C ALA A 171 -14.60 -40.68 -42.37
N SER A 172 -14.68 -40.38 -41.07
CA SER A 172 -13.92 -40.99 -39.93
C SER A 172 -14.49 -42.40 -39.59
N PRO A 173 -13.90 -43.29 -38.74
CA PRO A 173 -13.26 -42.96 -37.44
C PRO A 173 -12.16 -43.90 -36.85
N VAL A 174 -11.72 -43.53 -35.64
CA VAL A 174 -11.17 -44.34 -34.50
C VAL A 174 -9.64 -44.32 -34.22
N VAL A 175 -9.29 -43.55 -33.16
CA VAL A 175 -8.46 -43.82 -31.96
C VAL A 175 -7.21 -44.73 -32.06
N VAL A 176 -6.04 -44.25 -31.59
CA VAL A 176 -5.22 -44.86 -30.50
C VAL A 176 -4.04 -43.93 -30.09
N ALA A 177 -3.84 -43.90 -28.76
CA ALA A 177 -2.81 -43.40 -27.85
C ALA A 177 -1.42 -42.87 -28.30
N GLN A 178 -1.00 -41.81 -27.57
CA GLN A 178 0.37 -41.36 -27.23
C GLN A 178 1.23 -42.46 -26.55
N PRO A 179 2.59 -42.41 -26.55
CA PRO A 179 3.38 -41.48 -25.71
C PRO A 179 4.75 -41.00 -26.26
N GLY A 180 5.27 -39.91 -25.68
CA GLY A 180 6.58 -39.31 -25.97
C GLY A 180 7.74 -39.74 -25.06
N TYR A 181 8.94 -39.19 -25.33
CA TYR A 181 10.12 -39.00 -24.45
C TYR A 181 11.19 -38.16 -25.22
N LEU A 182 11.60 -36.95 -24.77
CA LEU A 182 12.85 -36.51 -24.03
C LEU A 182 13.77 -35.64 -24.94
N PRO A 183 14.76 -34.84 -24.45
CA PRO A 183 15.19 -34.49 -23.08
C PRO A 183 15.43 -32.96 -22.81
N THR A 184 15.82 -32.62 -21.57
CA THR A 184 16.37 -31.32 -21.07
C THR A 184 17.93 -31.32 -21.08
N PRO A 185 18.69 -30.35 -20.51
CA PRO A 185 19.10 -29.06 -21.11
C PRO A 185 20.61 -28.69 -21.00
N SER A 186 21.10 -27.72 -21.80
CA SER A 186 22.14 -26.66 -21.50
C SER A 186 22.77 -26.13 -22.81
N PRO A 187 23.41 -24.94 -22.88
CA PRO A 187 23.85 -24.04 -21.80
C PRO A 187 23.33 -22.58 -21.89
N THR A 188 23.60 -21.81 -20.84
CA THR A 188 23.47 -20.34 -20.65
C THR A 188 23.46 -19.45 -21.90
N PRO A 189 22.72 -18.34 -21.85
CA PRO A 189 23.32 -17.03 -22.17
C PRO A 189 22.78 -15.89 -21.27
N PRO A 190 23.08 -14.61 -21.56
CA PRO A 190 24.25 -13.87 -21.11
C PRO A 190 23.91 -12.86 -19.99
N PHE A 191 24.96 -12.25 -19.44
CA PHE A 191 24.91 -11.15 -18.49
C PHE A 191 23.89 -10.07 -18.88
N GLU A 192 22.84 -9.90 -18.07
CA GLU A 192 22.03 -8.69 -18.06
C GLU A 192 22.66 -7.63 -17.16
N ASP A 193 22.70 -6.39 -17.63
CA ASP A 193 23.10 -5.23 -16.86
C ASP A 193 22.21 -5.03 -15.63
N ILE A 194 22.75 -5.41 -14.47
CA ILE A 194 22.06 -5.41 -13.19
C ILE A 194 21.91 -3.96 -12.68
N ASN A 195 20.78 -3.33 -13.00
CA ASN A 195 20.27 -2.23 -12.19
C ASN A 195 19.86 -2.77 -10.80
N PRO A 196 20.26 -2.13 -9.68
CA PRO A 196 19.71 -2.47 -8.37
C PRO A 196 18.18 -2.26 -8.38
N PRO A 197 17.40 -3.01 -7.58
CA PRO A 197 15.98 -2.75 -7.40
C PRO A 197 15.84 -1.41 -6.65
N SER A 198 15.90 -0.34 -7.43
CA SER A 198 15.43 0.98 -7.04
C SER A 198 13.95 0.87 -6.70
N VAL A 199 13.48 1.63 -5.73
CA VAL A 199 12.04 1.84 -5.48
C VAL A 199 11.32 2.36 -6.75
N SER A 200 12.09 2.85 -7.73
CA SER A 200 11.71 3.20 -9.10
C SER A 200 11.77 2.05 -10.13
N SER A 201 11.76 0.77 -9.75
CA SER A 201 11.77 -0.34 -10.72
C SER A 201 10.41 -0.61 -11.38
N ALA A 202 9.44 0.30 -11.26
CA ALA A 202 8.43 0.37 -12.30
C ALA A 202 9.20 0.76 -13.57
N ALA A 203 9.22 -0.14 -14.57
CA ALA A 203 9.71 0.21 -15.89
C ALA A 203 9.07 1.56 -16.29
N PRO A 204 9.79 2.48 -16.95
CA PRO A 204 9.12 3.61 -17.54
C PRO A 204 7.93 3.08 -18.34
N PRO A 205 6.74 3.69 -18.21
CA PRO A 205 5.59 3.28 -18.98
C PRO A 205 6.02 3.16 -20.46
N PRO A 206 5.80 2.02 -21.15
CA PRO A 206 6.14 1.89 -22.57
C PRO A 206 5.54 3.07 -23.35
N ALA A 207 6.25 3.52 -24.39
CA ALA A 207 5.87 4.68 -25.19
C ALA A 207 4.43 4.56 -25.75
N ASP A 208 3.90 3.35 -25.90
CA ASP A 208 2.54 3.06 -26.40
C ASP A 208 1.43 2.97 -25.34
N LEU A 209 1.66 3.41 -24.10
CA LEU A 209 0.58 3.49 -23.12
C LEU A 209 -0.58 4.41 -23.54
N ASP A 210 -0.33 5.36 -24.45
CA ASP A 210 -1.37 6.21 -25.02
C ASP A 210 -2.36 5.42 -25.89
N MET A 211 -1.88 4.49 -26.73
CA MET A 211 -2.77 3.62 -27.53
C MET A 211 -3.53 2.60 -26.66
N VAL A 212 -2.88 2.06 -25.63
CA VAL A 212 -3.48 0.99 -24.82
C VAL A 212 -4.44 1.52 -23.75
N SER A 213 -4.20 2.71 -23.16
CA SER A 213 -5.22 3.35 -22.31
C SER A 213 -6.45 3.78 -23.12
N ALA A 214 -6.27 4.13 -24.39
CA ALA A 214 -7.37 4.41 -25.33
C ALA A 214 -8.16 3.13 -25.69
N SER A 215 -7.49 1.99 -25.77
CA SER A 215 -8.09 0.67 -26.07
C SER A 215 -8.89 0.09 -24.90
N SER A 216 -8.37 0.08 -23.67
CA SER A 216 -9.12 -0.45 -22.51
C SER A 216 -10.30 0.45 -22.10
N THR A 217 -10.26 1.74 -22.44
CA THR A 217 -11.40 2.65 -22.29
C THR A 217 -12.42 2.55 -23.43
N SER A 218 -12.14 1.81 -24.52
CA SER A 218 -12.92 1.86 -25.76
C SER A 218 -14.31 1.22 -25.70
N THR A 219 -14.70 0.57 -24.61
CA THR A 219 -16.06 -0.01 -24.48
C THR A 219 -17.09 0.99 -23.98
N LEU A 220 -16.67 2.04 -23.26
CA LEU A 220 -17.58 3.09 -22.77
C LEU A 220 -17.59 4.24 -23.78
N GLY A 221 -18.73 4.45 -24.43
CA GLY A 221 -18.94 5.58 -25.33
C GLY A 221 -18.66 6.92 -24.64
N THR A 222 -18.26 7.93 -25.41
CA THR A 222 -17.92 9.28 -24.91
C THR A 222 -19.00 9.87 -24.00
N ALA A 223 -20.28 9.64 -24.33
CA ALA A 223 -21.42 10.06 -23.51
C ALA A 223 -21.43 9.44 -22.10
N GLN A 224 -21.03 8.17 -21.97
CA GLN A 224 -20.98 7.49 -20.68
C GLN A 224 -19.79 7.95 -19.82
N ARG A 225 -18.66 8.28 -20.46
CA ARG A 225 -17.48 8.84 -19.78
C ARG A 225 -17.74 10.23 -19.21
N LEU A 226 -18.56 11.03 -19.90
CA LEU A 226 -18.95 12.37 -19.47
C LEU A 226 -20.14 12.39 -18.50
N HIS A 227 -20.72 11.22 -18.18
CA HIS A 227 -21.86 11.14 -17.29
C HIS A 227 -21.45 11.54 -15.85
N PRO A 228 -22.13 12.52 -15.21
CA PRO A 228 -21.72 13.03 -13.88
C PRO A 228 -21.62 11.95 -12.81
N LEU A 229 -22.55 11.00 -12.77
CA LEU A 229 -22.51 9.88 -11.83
C LEU A 229 -21.24 9.03 -12.00
N HIS A 230 -20.81 8.79 -13.24
CA HIS A 230 -19.62 7.99 -13.51
C HIS A 230 -18.35 8.70 -13.04
N ILE A 231 -18.28 10.03 -13.23
CA ILE A 231 -17.20 10.89 -12.74
C ILE A 231 -17.13 10.81 -11.20
N LEU A 232 -18.27 10.95 -10.52
CA LEU A 232 -18.34 10.87 -9.05
C LEU A 232 -17.96 9.49 -8.51
N LEU A 233 -18.42 8.41 -9.15
CA LEU A 233 -18.07 7.03 -8.76
C LEU A 233 -16.59 6.74 -9.02
N SER A 234 -16.04 7.20 -10.14
CA SER A 234 -14.61 7.03 -10.45
C SER A 234 -13.73 7.82 -9.49
N ALA A 235 -14.16 9.02 -9.08
CA ALA A 235 -13.50 9.82 -8.06
C ALA A 235 -13.57 9.14 -6.67
N LEU A 236 -14.72 8.58 -6.32
CA LEU A 236 -14.89 7.82 -5.08
C LEU A 236 -13.97 6.61 -5.07
N HIS A 237 -13.95 5.84 -6.15
CA HIS A 237 -13.07 4.69 -6.31
C HIS A 237 -11.58 5.08 -6.25
N LEU A 238 -11.18 6.19 -6.88
CA LEU A 238 -9.80 6.68 -6.78
C LEU A 238 -9.44 7.06 -5.33
N LEU A 239 -10.36 7.69 -4.60
CA LEU A 239 -10.16 8.08 -3.20
C LEU A 239 -10.07 6.86 -2.26
N THR A 240 -10.88 5.83 -2.49
CA THR A 240 -10.91 4.62 -1.67
C THR A 240 -9.86 3.58 -2.09
N SER A 241 -9.38 3.62 -3.33
CA SER A 241 -8.28 2.79 -3.85
C SER A 241 -6.93 3.33 -3.41
N MET A 242 -6.70 3.35 -2.09
CA MET A 242 -5.49 3.89 -1.45
C MET A 242 -4.18 3.30 -2.01
N ARG A 243 -4.23 2.08 -2.55
CA ARG A 243 -3.07 1.35 -3.10
C ARG A 243 -2.91 1.51 -4.61
N GLY A 244 -3.87 2.13 -5.30
CA GLY A 244 -3.87 2.26 -6.75
C GLY A 244 -3.95 0.93 -7.49
N ILE A 245 -4.48 -0.12 -6.87
CA ILE A 245 -4.51 -1.45 -7.48
C ILE A 245 -5.47 -1.42 -8.67
N GLY A 246 -4.98 -1.80 -9.84
CA GLY A 246 -5.68 -1.63 -11.12
C GLY A 246 -5.42 -0.30 -11.83
N TYR A 247 -4.67 0.62 -11.20
CA TYR A 247 -4.15 1.84 -11.83
C TYR A 247 -2.67 1.70 -12.22
N VAL A 248 -2.20 2.50 -13.18
CA VAL A 248 -0.78 2.50 -13.61
C VAL A 248 0.17 2.85 -12.47
N PHE A 249 -0.21 3.80 -11.59
CA PHE A 249 0.61 4.17 -10.42
C PHE A 249 0.66 3.08 -9.34
N GLY A 250 -0.23 2.09 -9.41
CA GLY A 250 -0.28 0.97 -8.48
C GLY A 250 0.88 0.00 -8.66
N PRO A 251 1.12 -0.86 -7.65
CA PRO A 251 2.06 -1.96 -7.81
C PRO A 251 1.55 -2.96 -8.87
N PRO A 252 2.43 -3.48 -9.75
CA PRO A 252 2.07 -4.54 -10.69
C PRO A 252 1.52 -5.78 -9.98
N MET A 253 0.48 -6.41 -10.55
CA MET A 253 -0.19 -7.58 -9.96
C MET A 253 0.78 -8.73 -9.63
N LYS A 254 1.80 -8.96 -10.47
CA LYS A 254 2.84 -9.98 -10.23
C LYS A 254 3.67 -9.79 -8.97
N HIS A 255 3.68 -8.57 -8.42
CA HIS A 255 4.38 -8.25 -7.17
C HIS A 255 3.46 -8.28 -5.94
N LEU A 256 2.15 -8.37 -6.18
CA LEU A 256 1.16 -8.49 -5.13
C LEU A 256 0.96 -9.95 -4.74
N PRO A 257 0.51 -10.21 -3.50
CA PRO A 257 0.08 -11.56 -3.13
C PRO A 257 -1.07 -12.01 -4.02
N THR A 258 -1.10 -13.30 -4.38
CA THR A 258 -2.13 -13.87 -5.23
C THR A 258 -3.52 -13.58 -4.65
N PRO A 259 -4.43 -12.96 -5.43
CA PRO A 259 -5.78 -12.68 -4.96
C PRO A 259 -6.58 -13.99 -4.80
N PRO A 260 -7.62 -14.00 -3.96
CA PRO A 260 -8.52 -15.15 -3.84
C PRO A 260 -9.16 -15.51 -5.20
N ARG A 261 -9.40 -16.80 -5.45
CA ARG A 261 -9.97 -17.25 -6.74
C ARG A 261 -11.48 -17.02 -6.85
N SER A 262 -12.15 -16.75 -5.73
CA SER A 262 -13.58 -16.50 -5.68
C SER A 262 -13.95 -15.53 -4.55
N GLU A 263 -15.10 -14.89 -4.68
CA GLU A 263 -15.63 -13.99 -3.63
C GLU A 263 -15.83 -14.71 -2.30
N ARG A 264 -16.27 -15.97 -2.31
CA ARG A 264 -16.41 -16.77 -1.09
C ARG A 264 -15.06 -16.98 -0.40
N GLN A 265 -14.02 -17.34 -1.16
CA GLN A 265 -12.67 -17.48 -0.61
C GLN A 265 -12.15 -16.14 -0.07
N PHE A 266 -12.44 -15.04 -0.77
CA PHE A 266 -12.11 -13.69 -0.32
C PHE A 266 -12.80 -13.35 1.01
N ALA A 267 -14.13 -13.46 1.09
CA ALA A 267 -14.90 -13.11 2.28
C ALA A 267 -14.50 -13.99 3.48
N THR A 268 -14.41 -15.31 3.30
CA THR A 268 -13.97 -16.23 4.37
C THR A 268 -12.53 -15.92 4.80
N GLY A 269 -11.60 -15.73 3.85
CA GLY A 269 -10.21 -15.41 4.16
C GLY A 269 -10.05 -14.07 4.88
N ALA A 270 -10.81 -13.05 4.49
CA ALA A 270 -10.80 -11.74 5.13
C ALA A 270 -11.39 -11.79 6.55
N ILE A 271 -12.52 -12.50 6.75
CA ILE A 271 -13.13 -12.71 8.07
C ILE A 271 -12.18 -13.48 9.01
N VAL A 272 -11.61 -14.59 8.55
CA VAL A 272 -10.64 -15.37 9.34
C VAL A 272 -9.42 -14.53 9.70
N THR A 273 -8.91 -13.74 8.75
CA THR A 273 -7.80 -12.82 9.00
C THR A 273 -8.17 -11.75 10.02
N PHE A 274 -9.37 -11.18 9.95
CA PHE A 274 -9.87 -10.15 10.86
C PHE A 274 -9.88 -10.64 12.31
N PHE A 275 -10.47 -11.82 12.57
CA PHE A 275 -10.54 -12.39 13.92
C PHE A 275 -9.21 -12.95 14.42
N SER A 276 -8.45 -13.66 13.59
CA SER A 276 -7.14 -14.19 14.00
C SER A 276 -6.12 -13.08 14.28
N ALA A 277 -6.11 -12.02 13.47
CA ALA A 277 -5.28 -10.84 13.72
C ALA A 277 -5.72 -10.11 14.99
N SER A 278 -7.03 -10.06 15.28
CA SER A 278 -7.54 -9.53 16.54
C SER A 278 -7.01 -10.29 17.74
N ALA A 279 -7.08 -11.61 17.76
CA ALA A 279 -6.59 -12.41 18.89
C ALA A 279 -5.10 -12.15 19.17
N ILE A 280 -4.28 -12.05 18.11
CA ILE A 280 -2.85 -11.72 18.24
C ILE A 280 -2.67 -10.28 18.75
N SER A 281 -3.46 -9.32 18.26
CA SER A 281 -3.42 -7.93 18.71
C SER A 281 -3.75 -7.81 20.20
N THR A 282 -4.84 -8.44 20.63
CA THR A 282 -5.27 -8.52 22.03
C THR A 282 -4.17 -9.09 22.91
N ALA A 283 -3.55 -10.21 22.53
CA ALA A 283 -2.44 -10.78 23.28
C ALA A 283 -1.24 -9.82 23.38
N CYS A 284 -0.87 -9.16 22.27
CA CYS A 284 0.23 -8.20 22.26
C CYS A 284 -0.06 -6.98 23.15
N VAL A 285 -1.27 -6.43 23.09
CA VAL A 285 -1.68 -5.29 23.91
C VAL A 285 -1.78 -5.68 25.38
N ALA A 286 -2.30 -6.87 25.69
CA ALA A 286 -2.32 -7.37 27.06
C ALA A 286 -0.90 -7.48 27.65
N LEU A 287 0.06 -8.04 26.89
CA LEU A 287 1.46 -8.11 27.33
C LEU A 287 2.08 -6.73 27.55
N GLN A 288 1.78 -5.76 26.68
CA GLN A 288 2.24 -4.38 26.86
C GLN A 288 1.64 -3.70 28.09
N VAL A 289 0.36 -3.94 28.37
CA VAL A 289 -0.33 -3.41 29.56
C VAL A 289 0.20 -4.07 30.84
N LEU A 290 0.42 -5.39 30.84
CA LEU A 290 1.01 -6.10 31.97
C LEU A 290 2.44 -5.63 32.27
N ASP A 291 3.24 -5.33 31.25
CA ASP A 291 4.59 -4.75 31.41
C ASP A 291 4.52 -3.33 31.97
N ARG A 292 3.64 -2.47 31.44
CA ARG A 292 3.38 -1.11 31.95
C ARG A 292 3.00 -1.13 33.44
N ASP A 293 2.16 -2.07 33.84
CA ASP A 293 1.65 -2.18 35.21
C ASP A 293 2.59 -2.97 36.14
N GLY A 294 3.76 -3.41 35.65
CA GLY A 294 4.75 -4.14 36.43
C GLY A 294 4.35 -5.59 36.77
N GLN A 295 3.28 -6.12 36.17
CA GLN A 295 2.74 -7.44 36.47
C GLN A 295 3.39 -8.56 35.63
N LEU A 296 3.88 -8.24 34.43
CA LEU A 296 4.48 -9.24 33.54
C LEU A 296 5.81 -9.84 34.08
N PRO A 297 6.74 -9.07 34.70
CA PRO A 297 7.93 -9.63 35.31
C PRO A 297 7.61 -10.66 36.41
N ASP A 298 6.64 -10.36 37.29
CA ASP A 298 6.23 -11.24 38.37
C ASP A 298 5.59 -12.53 37.84
N PHE A 299 4.76 -12.40 36.79
CA PHE A 299 4.21 -13.55 36.08
C PHE A 299 5.31 -14.43 35.48
N LEU A 300 6.31 -13.84 34.80
CA LEU A 300 7.43 -14.58 34.22
C LEU A 300 8.27 -15.30 35.28
N ALA A 301 8.55 -14.64 36.41
CA ALA A 301 9.28 -15.25 37.52
C ALA A 301 8.50 -16.41 38.17
N THR A 302 7.17 -16.32 38.20
CA THR A 302 6.29 -17.39 38.72
C THR A 302 6.24 -18.59 37.78
N VAL A 303 6.13 -18.37 36.46
CA VAL A 303 6.04 -19.44 35.46
C VAL A 303 7.39 -20.10 35.18
N ILE A 304 8.50 -19.37 35.37
CA ILE A 304 9.86 -19.85 35.16
C ILE A 304 10.63 -19.70 36.48
N PRO A 305 10.53 -20.65 37.43
CA PRO A 305 11.06 -20.51 38.79
C PRO A 305 12.57 -20.24 38.88
N CYS A 306 13.34 -20.56 37.84
CA CYS A 306 14.79 -20.34 37.78
C CYS A 306 15.17 -18.99 37.17
N LEU A 307 14.20 -18.14 36.80
CA LEU A 307 14.46 -16.85 36.14
C LEU A 307 14.78 -15.77 37.19
N PRO A 308 16.00 -15.20 37.20
CA PRO A 308 16.31 -14.11 38.13
C PRO A 308 15.39 -12.90 37.91
N PRO A 309 15.04 -12.13 38.96
CA PRO A 309 14.14 -10.98 38.84
C PRO A 309 14.59 -9.95 37.78
N SER A 310 15.89 -9.67 37.68
CA SER A 310 16.44 -8.77 36.67
C SER A 310 16.26 -9.30 35.24
N ALA A 311 16.37 -10.62 35.06
CA ALA A 311 16.10 -11.26 33.77
C ALA A 311 14.61 -11.22 33.44
N ALA A 312 13.73 -11.42 34.42
CA ALA A 312 12.28 -11.31 34.24
C ALA A 312 11.86 -9.90 33.78
N VAL A 313 12.41 -8.85 34.41
CA VAL A 313 12.21 -7.45 33.98
C VAL A 313 12.73 -7.22 32.56
N PHE A 314 13.92 -7.74 32.24
CA PHE A 314 14.48 -7.64 30.89
C PHE A 314 13.59 -8.31 29.84
N PHE A 315 13.16 -9.55 30.08
CA PHE A 315 12.30 -10.29 29.14
C PHE A 315 10.91 -9.69 29.02
N SER A 316 10.35 -9.15 30.11
CA SER A 316 9.10 -8.39 30.11
C SER A 316 9.19 -7.21 29.15
N ALA A 317 10.19 -6.34 29.36
CA ALA A 317 10.39 -5.15 28.55
C ALA A 317 10.67 -5.50 27.08
N LEU A 318 11.52 -6.51 26.83
CA LEU A 318 11.83 -6.99 25.48
C LEU A 318 10.56 -7.48 24.77
N THR A 319 9.75 -8.30 25.45
CA THR A 319 8.51 -8.87 24.91
C THR A 319 7.51 -7.76 24.59
N SER A 320 7.25 -6.86 25.55
CA SER A 320 6.34 -5.71 25.41
C SER A 320 6.71 -4.85 24.19
N ARG A 321 7.99 -4.54 24.01
CA ARG A 321 8.47 -3.72 22.88
C ARG A 321 8.41 -4.43 21.54
N ILE A 322 8.71 -5.73 21.46
CA ILE A 322 8.50 -6.54 20.24
C ILE A 322 7.00 -6.60 19.91
N CYS A 323 6.16 -6.73 20.93
CA CYS A 323 4.71 -6.75 20.78
C CYS A 323 4.16 -5.46 20.15
N ILE A 324 4.83 -4.31 20.23
CA ILE A 324 4.43 -3.11 19.47
C ILE A 324 4.53 -3.36 17.97
N GLY A 325 5.68 -3.82 17.49
CA GLY A 325 5.88 -4.08 16.06
C GLY A 325 4.90 -5.14 15.53
N LEU A 326 4.68 -6.19 16.33
CA LEU A 326 3.74 -7.25 16.00
C LEU A 326 2.28 -6.76 16.03
N SER A 327 1.90 -5.97 17.04
CA SER A 327 0.55 -5.42 17.17
C SER A 327 0.23 -4.50 16.00
N LEU A 328 1.13 -3.60 15.60
CA LEU A 328 0.92 -2.73 14.43
C LEU A 328 0.69 -3.52 13.15
N TRP A 329 1.49 -4.56 12.91
CA TRP A 329 1.31 -5.43 11.75
C TRP A 329 -0.07 -6.07 11.71
N VAL A 330 -0.50 -6.68 12.82
CA VAL A 330 -1.83 -7.33 12.86
C VAL A 330 -2.96 -6.31 12.88
N GLN A 331 -2.80 -5.16 13.51
CA GLN A 331 -3.81 -4.10 13.55
C GLN A 331 -4.07 -3.50 12.17
N MET A 332 -3.03 -3.32 11.35
CA MET A 332 -3.21 -2.94 9.95
C MET A 332 -3.96 -4.02 9.15
N LYS A 333 -3.76 -5.31 9.46
CA LYS A 333 -4.57 -6.40 8.87
C LYS A 333 -6.02 -6.32 9.33
N ILE A 334 -6.28 -6.07 10.61
CA ILE A 334 -7.65 -5.90 11.14
C ILE A 334 -8.34 -4.77 10.37
N GLY A 335 -7.72 -3.59 10.29
CA GLY A 335 -8.28 -2.44 9.57
C GLY A 335 -8.53 -2.75 8.10
N PHE A 336 -7.55 -3.32 7.40
CA PHE A 336 -7.67 -3.64 5.98
C PHE A 336 -8.72 -4.73 5.71
N SER A 337 -8.69 -5.85 6.43
CA SER A 337 -9.67 -6.93 6.28
C SER A 337 -11.08 -6.48 6.65
N GLY A 338 -11.23 -5.67 7.71
CA GLY A 338 -12.51 -5.10 8.10
C GLY A 338 -13.10 -4.18 7.02
N LEU A 339 -12.28 -3.27 6.47
CA LEU A 339 -12.69 -2.42 5.34
C LEU A 339 -13.05 -3.25 4.11
N ALA A 340 -12.24 -4.27 3.78
CA ALA A 340 -12.46 -5.11 2.61
C ALA A 340 -13.76 -5.93 2.71
N VAL A 341 -14.08 -6.46 3.90
CA VAL A 341 -15.38 -7.11 4.19
C VAL A 341 -16.51 -6.08 4.12
N GLY A 342 -16.31 -4.89 4.66
CA GLY A 342 -17.29 -3.80 4.61
C GLY A 342 -17.63 -3.38 3.18
N TYR A 343 -16.63 -3.23 2.31
CA TYR A 343 -16.83 -2.92 0.89
C TYR A 343 -17.52 -4.06 0.15
N TRP A 344 -17.18 -5.31 0.44
CA TRP A 344 -17.86 -6.47 -0.12
C TRP A 344 -19.34 -6.51 0.28
N LEU A 345 -19.66 -6.29 1.57
CA LEU A 345 -21.04 -6.19 2.04
C LEU A 345 -21.78 -5.03 1.39
N LEU A 346 -21.18 -3.84 1.38
CA LEU A 346 -21.77 -2.64 0.77
C LEU A 346 -22.08 -2.89 -0.70
N HIS A 347 -21.17 -3.53 -1.44
CA HIS A 347 -21.36 -3.89 -2.83
C HIS A 347 -22.59 -4.77 -3.04
N HIS A 348 -22.69 -5.87 -2.29
CA HIS A 348 -23.83 -6.80 -2.39
C HIS A 348 -25.15 -6.17 -1.95
N LEU A 349 -25.15 -5.40 -0.86
CA LEU A 349 -26.32 -4.66 -0.40
C LEU A 349 -26.77 -3.62 -1.43
N THR A 350 -25.83 -2.95 -2.10
CA THR A 350 -26.16 -1.98 -3.15
C THR A 350 -26.82 -2.67 -4.33
N ASN A 351 -26.25 -3.76 -4.85
CA ASN A 351 -26.84 -4.51 -5.96
C ASN A 351 -28.22 -5.07 -5.58
N TYR A 352 -28.36 -5.63 -4.38
CA TYR A 352 -29.65 -6.13 -3.87
C TYR A 352 -30.71 -5.02 -3.80
N ALA A 353 -30.34 -3.82 -3.31
CA ALA A 353 -31.25 -2.69 -3.25
C ALA A 353 -31.67 -2.21 -4.66
N LEU A 354 -30.73 -2.19 -5.62
CA LEU A 354 -31.02 -1.85 -7.02
C LEU A 354 -31.94 -2.87 -7.70
N ASP A 355 -31.89 -4.14 -7.31
CA ASP A 355 -32.76 -5.20 -7.84
C ASP A 355 -34.17 -5.17 -7.21
N THR A 356 -34.26 -4.80 -5.93
CA THR A 356 -35.50 -4.94 -5.15
C THR A 356 -36.37 -3.67 -5.21
N VAL A 357 -35.77 -2.48 -5.20
CA VAL A 357 -36.51 -1.21 -5.09
C VAL A 357 -37.06 -0.81 -6.48
N PRO A 358 -38.40 -0.69 -6.68
CA PRO A 358 -38.99 -0.42 -8.00
C PRO A 358 -38.45 0.84 -8.69
N PHE A 359 -38.17 1.90 -7.92
CA PHE A 359 -37.63 3.17 -8.42
C PHE A 359 -36.24 3.00 -9.08
N PHE A 360 -35.44 2.03 -8.64
CA PHE A 360 -34.09 1.78 -9.17
C PHE A 360 -34.04 0.72 -10.27
N LYS A 361 -35.17 0.10 -10.67
CA LYS A 361 -35.18 -0.93 -11.71
C LYS A 361 -34.70 -0.44 -13.08
N HIS A 362 -34.82 0.86 -13.35
CA HIS A 362 -34.32 1.48 -14.58
C HIS A 362 -32.80 1.71 -14.56
N VAL A 363 -32.16 1.62 -13.39
CA VAL A 363 -30.71 1.71 -13.25
C VAL A 363 -30.13 0.35 -13.65
N THR A 364 -29.66 0.25 -14.90
CA THR A 364 -29.02 -0.95 -15.45
C THR A 364 -27.62 -1.20 -14.91
N TRP A 365 -27.08 -0.26 -14.11
CA TRP A 365 -25.74 -0.38 -13.56
C TRP A 365 -25.68 -1.52 -12.52
N ARG A 366 -24.91 -2.56 -12.84
CA ARG A 366 -24.52 -3.63 -11.91
C ARG A 366 -23.01 -3.71 -11.95
N SER A 367 -22.37 -3.43 -10.82
CA SER A 367 -20.94 -3.68 -10.69
C SER A 367 -20.71 -5.12 -10.25
N LYS A 368 -19.59 -5.73 -10.65
CA LYS A 368 -19.13 -7.00 -10.10
C LYS A 368 -18.03 -6.71 -9.07
N PHE A 369 -18.05 -7.39 -7.94
CA PHE A 369 -16.99 -7.26 -6.94
C PHE A 369 -15.73 -7.95 -7.44
N ASP A 370 -14.67 -7.19 -7.71
CA ASP A 370 -13.40 -7.76 -8.13
C ASP A 370 -12.47 -7.99 -6.94
N THR A 371 -12.32 -9.24 -6.54
CA THR A 371 -11.41 -9.64 -5.45
C THR A 371 -9.94 -9.23 -5.69
N ARG A 372 -9.56 -8.96 -6.95
CA ARG A 372 -8.21 -8.53 -7.35
C ARG A 372 -7.89 -7.09 -6.95
N GLU A 373 -8.88 -6.28 -6.59
CA GLU A 373 -8.69 -4.96 -5.98
C GLU A 373 -8.19 -5.03 -4.53
N TYR A 374 -8.44 -6.17 -3.88
CA TYR A 374 -8.23 -6.36 -2.44
C TYR A 374 -7.21 -7.47 -2.12
N PRO A 375 -6.02 -7.56 -2.77
CA PRO A 375 -5.02 -8.53 -2.37
C PRO A 375 -4.55 -8.23 -0.94
N PRO A 376 -4.00 -9.23 -0.23
CA PRO A 376 -3.48 -9.06 1.12
C PRO A 376 -2.54 -7.86 1.26
N LEU A 377 -2.68 -7.13 2.37
CA LEU A 377 -1.94 -5.89 2.61
C LEU A 377 -0.42 -6.08 2.67
N PHE A 378 0.02 -7.22 3.19
CA PHE A 378 1.43 -7.57 3.37
C PHE A 378 1.79 -8.77 2.50
N ASN A 379 3.01 -8.77 1.95
CA ASN A 379 3.53 -9.90 1.19
C ASN A 379 4.56 -10.65 2.03
N ARG A 380 4.11 -11.58 2.88
CA ARG A 380 4.97 -12.48 3.68
C ARG A 380 6.16 -11.74 4.36
N PRO A 381 5.91 -10.69 5.16
CA PRO A 381 6.97 -9.79 5.64
C PRO A 381 8.00 -10.48 6.53
N PHE A 382 7.56 -11.39 7.40
CA PHE A 382 8.43 -12.10 8.34
C PHE A 382 9.01 -13.39 7.78
N SER A 383 8.20 -14.18 7.05
CA SER A 383 8.70 -15.42 6.43
C SER A 383 9.63 -15.17 5.25
N GLY A 384 9.53 -14.00 4.60
CA GLY A 384 10.45 -13.54 3.57
C GLY A 384 11.62 -12.69 4.08
N MET A 385 11.86 -12.61 5.40
CA MET A 385 13.08 -11.99 5.94
C MET A 385 14.28 -12.79 5.44
N GLY A 386 15.09 -12.18 4.56
CA GLY A 386 16.16 -12.87 3.83
C GLY A 386 16.07 -12.72 2.32
N ASP A 387 14.90 -12.38 1.79
CA ASP A 387 14.73 -12.07 0.38
C ASP A 387 15.14 -10.62 0.10
N GLY A 388 16.43 -10.34 -0.11
CA GLY A 388 16.88 -9.02 -0.60
C GLY A 388 16.97 -7.90 0.45
N GLY A 389 17.06 -8.24 1.73
CA GLY A 389 17.38 -7.29 2.80
C GLY A 389 16.27 -6.30 3.17
N CYS A 390 16.64 -5.23 3.87
CA CYS A 390 15.80 -4.11 4.29
C CYS A 390 15.18 -3.39 3.10
N SER A 391 15.92 -3.18 2.01
CA SER A 391 15.39 -2.52 0.81
C SER A 391 14.18 -3.27 0.26
N ARG A 392 14.25 -4.61 0.17
CA ARG A 392 13.14 -5.43 -0.32
C ARG A 392 12.03 -5.58 0.72
N PHE A 393 12.38 -5.62 2.00
CA PHE A 393 11.39 -5.61 3.08
C PHE A 393 10.44 -4.40 2.96
N TRP A 394 10.99 -3.19 2.93
CA TRP A 394 10.17 -1.97 2.86
C TRP A 394 9.49 -1.74 1.51
N SER A 395 10.14 -2.09 0.39
CA SER A 395 9.58 -1.82 -0.93
C SER A 395 8.54 -2.84 -1.40
N ALA A 396 8.62 -4.10 -0.95
CA ALA A 396 7.84 -5.19 -1.54
C ALA A 396 7.13 -6.11 -0.55
N LYS A 397 7.49 -6.07 0.74
CA LYS A 397 6.97 -7.02 1.73
C LYS A 397 6.12 -6.34 2.81
N TRP A 398 6.55 -5.17 3.25
CA TRP A 398 5.80 -4.26 4.11
C TRP A 398 4.72 -3.52 3.33
N HIS A 399 3.66 -3.09 4.02
CA HIS A 399 2.40 -2.67 3.39
C HIS A 399 2.56 -1.67 2.22
N PHE A 400 1.76 -1.82 1.17
CA PHE A 400 1.77 -0.89 0.02
C PHE A 400 0.90 0.36 0.22
N LEU A 401 0.20 0.46 1.36
CA LEU A 401 -0.85 1.45 1.61
C LEU A 401 -0.42 2.90 1.32
N PHE A 402 0.79 3.26 1.74
CA PHE A 402 1.29 4.63 1.62
C PHE A 402 2.31 4.83 0.50
N ARG A 403 2.63 3.76 -0.25
CA ARG A 403 3.74 3.77 -1.21
C ARG A 403 3.52 4.79 -2.33
N ALA A 404 2.34 4.81 -2.92
CA ALA A 404 2.01 5.71 -4.02
C ALA A 404 2.17 7.18 -3.59
N VAL A 405 1.59 7.53 -2.44
CA VAL A 405 1.64 8.89 -1.90
C VAL A 405 3.07 9.30 -1.57
N PHE A 406 3.85 8.46 -0.87
CA PHE A 406 5.26 8.77 -0.58
C PHE A 406 6.12 8.87 -1.84
N THR A 407 5.88 7.99 -2.82
CA THR A 407 6.64 8.01 -4.08
C THR A 407 6.29 9.27 -4.89
N GLY A 408 5.01 9.59 -5.01
CA GLY A 408 4.51 10.74 -5.77
C GLY A 408 4.87 12.09 -5.15
N THR A 409 4.86 12.21 -3.81
CA THR A 409 5.17 13.47 -3.12
C THR A 409 6.63 13.68 -2.77
N LEU A 410 7.35 12.62 -2.38
CA LEU A 410 8.69 12.75 -1.82
C LEU A 410 9.74 12.21 -2.78
N TYR A 411 9.61 10.96 -3.23
CA TYR A 411 10.64 10.30 -4.05
C TYR A 411 10.76 10.90 -5.46
N ASN A 412 9.65 11.01 -6.19
CA ASN A 412 9.64 11.45 -7.58
C ASN A 412 10.07 12.92 -7.74
N PRO A 413 9.54 13.87 -6.95
CA PRO A 413 9.95 15.27 -7.06
C PRO A 413 11.42 15.48 -6.70
N SER A 414 11.92 14.82 -5.65
CA SER A 414 13.33 14.92 -5.26
C SER A 414 14.26 14.29 -6.30
N SER A 415 13.90 13.15 -6.87
CA SER A 415 14.66 12.52 -7.97
C SER A 415 14.70 13.40 -9.22
N LYS A 416 13.56 14.02 -9.58
CA LYS A 416 13.46 14.97 -10.70
C LYS A 416 14.34 16.20 -10.45
N LEU A 417 14.32 16.75 -9.22
CA LEU A 417 15.16 17.89 -8.83
C LEU A 417 16.64 17.54 -8.84
N ALA A 418 17.03 16.42 -8.24
CA ALA A 418 18.40 15.95 -8.21
C ALA A 418 18.97 15.73 -9.62
N LYS A 419 18.18 15.15 -10.54
CA LYS A 419 18.55 15.02 -11.95
C LYS A 419 18.79 16.38 -12.61
N LYS A 420 17.93 17.37 -12.34
CA LYS A 420 18.12 18.74 -12.87
C LYS A 420 19.39 19.41 -12.33
N LEU A 421 19.82 19.05 -11.13
CA LEU A 421 21.05 19.54 -10.50
C LEU A 421 22.30 18.74 -10.91
N GLY A 422 22.20 17.79 -11.84
CA GLY A 422 23.32 16.96 -12.27
C GLY A 422 23.76 15.91 -11.25
N ILE A 423 22.97 15.64 -10.21
CA ILE A 423 23.29 14.61 -9.21
C ILE A 423 23.17 13.22 -9.86
N PRO A 424 24.14 12.31 -9.66
CA PRO A 424 24.09 10.96 -10.22
C PRO A 424 22.82 10.20 -9.83
N LYS A 425 22.28 9.39 -10.75
CA LYS A 425 21.02 8.64 -10.57
C LYS A 425 20.95 7.84 -9.25
N ARG A 426 22.06 7.23 -8.82
CA ARG A 426 22.13 6.47 -7.56
C ARG A 426 21.99 7.37 -6.33
N ALA A 427 22.67 8.51 -6.33
CA ALA A 427 22.57 9.50 -5.25
C ALA A 427 21.18 10.15 -5.22
N ALA A 428 20.58 10.42 -6.38
CA ALA A 428 19.20 10.90 -6.48
C ALA A 428 18.19 9.89 -5.90
N ALA A 429 18.34 8.60 -6.22
CA ALA A 429 17.50 7.53 -5.66
C ALA A 429 17.65 7.41 -4.14
N LEU A 430 18.88 7.55 -3.63
CA LEU A 430 19.13 7.55 -2.19
C LEU A 430 18.50 8.76 -1.49
N LEU A 431 18.63 9.96 -2.06
CA LEU A 431 17.98 11.16 -1.55
C LEU A 431 16.46 10.97 -1.49
N GLY A 432 15.87 10.42 -2.56
CA GLY A 432 14.45 10.09 -2.59
C GLY A 432 14.06 9.10 -1.49
N ALA A 433 14.87 8.06 -1.26
CA ALA A 433 14.63 7.09 -0.18
C ALA A 433 14.70 7.75 1.21
N VAL A 434 15.71 8.60 1.46
CA VAL A 434 15.84 9.34 2.72
C VAL A 434 14.60 10.20 2.98
N LEU A 435 14.12 10.94 1.97
CA LEU A 435 12.91 11.76 2.12
C LEU A 435 11.66 10.92 2.36
N VAL A 436 11.52 9.75 1.71
CA VAL A 436 10.41 8.82 1.97
C VAL A 436 10.42 8.35 3.43
N PHE A 437 11.57 7.95 3.95
CA PHE A 437 11.68 7.53 5.35
C PHE A 437 11.49 8.70 6.33
N ALA A 438 11.97 9.89 6.01
CA ALA A 438 11.70 11.10 6.79
C ALA A 438 10.20 11.45 6.82
N GLY A 439 9.50 11.34 5.69
CA GLY A 439 8.05 11.51 5.63
C GLY A 439 7.30 10.44 6.43
N SER A 440 7.78 9.20 6.41
CA SER A 440 7.24 8.12 7.26
C SER A 440 7.46 8.40 8.75
N ALA A 441 8.65 8.88 9.12
CA ALA A 441 8.96 9.30 10.47
C ALA A 441 8.05 10.42 10.96
N TRP A 442 7.90 11.47 10.16
CA TRP A 442 7.00 12.58 10.44
C TRP A 442 5.57 12.12 10.64
N MET A 443 5.06 11.24 9.78
CA MET A 443 3.69 10.73 9.90
C MET A 443 3.43 10.05 11.25
N HIS A 444 4.32 9.16 11.69
CA HIS A 444 4.18 8.48 12.97
C HIS A 444 4.42 9.41 14.17
N TRP A 445 5.38 10.33 14.05
CA TRP A 445 5.66 11.30 15.10
C TRP A 445 4.49 12.27 15.29
N GLN A 446 3.93 12.81 14.20
CA GLN A 446 2.76 13.68 14.22
C GLN A 446 1.55 12.99 14.85
N ALA A 447 1.34 11.71 14.54
CA ALA A 447 0.27 10.91 15.13
C ALA A 447 0.43 10.76 16.65
N LEU A 448 1.65 10.56 17.15
CA LEU A 448 1.91 10.49 18.60
C LEU A 448 1.76 11.87 19.27
N VAL A 449 2.26 12.93 18.63
CA VAL A 449 2.16 14.29 19.16
C VAL A 449 0.70 14.73 19.27
N SER A 450 -0.13 14.48 18.25
CA SER A 450 -1.56 14.83 18.31
C SER A 450 -2.32 13.98 19.32
N ALA A 451 -1.97 12.70 19.46
CA ALA A 451 -2.57 11.80 20.46
C ALA A 451 -2.27 12.20 21.91
N ARG A 452 -1.06 12.74 22.16
CA ARG A 452 -0.62 13.22 23.48
C ARG A 452 -1.01 14.66 23.78
N HIS A 453 -1.51 15.41 22.81
CA HIS A 453 -1.78 16.82 23.01
C HIS A 453 -2.87 17.00 24.09
N GLY A 454 -2.63 17.81 25.12
CA GLY A 454 -3.62 18.06 26.16
C GLY A 454 -3.99 16.83 27.01
N THR A 455 -3.06 15.90 27.23
CA THR A 455 -3.26 14.74 28.11
C THR A 455 -2.79 15.01 29.55
N GLU A 456 -2.82 16.26 30.01
CA GLU A 456 -2.49 16.55 31.39
C GLU A 456 -3.51 15.91 32.35
N PRO A 457 -3.11 15.51 33.57
CA PRO A 457 -4.05 15.01 34.56
C PRO A 457 -5.17 16.00 34.88
N THR A 458 -6.41 15.56 34.67
CA THR A 458 -7.62 16.32 35.02
C THR A 458 -8.12 15.88 36.39
N ALA A 459 -8.80 16.77 37.12
CA ALA A 459 -9.39 16.42 38.41
C ALA A 459 -10.40 15.25 38.29
N ALA A 460 -11.19 15.23 37.21
CA ALA A 460 -12.13 14.15 36.93
C ALA A 460 -11.42 12.83 36.61
N GLY A 461 -10.36 12.85 35.80
CA GLY A 461 -9.57 11.67 35.48
C GLY A 461 -8.86 11.09 36.71
N LEU A 462 -8.25 11.94 37.56
CA LEU A 462 -7.63 11.52 38.81
C LEU A 462 -8.65 10.90 39.79
N ALA A 463 -9.80 11.54 39.95
CA ALA A 463 -10.87 11.02 40.80
C ALA A 463 -11.42 9.69 40.27
N TYR A 464 -11.53 9.54 38.95
CA TYR A 464 -11.92 8.28 38.30
C TYR A 464 -10.90 7.16 38.54
N LEU A 465 -9.59 7.41 38.36
CA LEU A 465 -8.55 6.41 38.62
C LEU A 465 -8.55 6.00 40.10
N SER A 466 -8.67 6.97 41.00
CA SER A 466 -8.74 6.73 42.45
C SER A 466 -9.96 5.89 42.84
N SER A 467 -11.15 6.19 42.29
CA SER A 467 -12.37 5.45 42.65
C SER A 467 -12.37 4.00 42.16
N HIS A 468 -11.56 3.68 41.14
CA HIS A 468 -11.41 2.33 40.60
C HIS A 468 -10.11 1.63 41.04
N SER A 469 -9.32 2.25 41.92
CA SER A 469 -8.00 1.75 42.34
C SER A 469 -7.06 1.45 41.17
N ILE A 470 -7.08 2.31 40.14
CA ILE A 470 -6.23 2.18 38.94
C ILE A 470 -4.95 2.99 39.17
N PRO A 471 -3.76 2.42 38.92
CA PRO A 471 -2.51 3.14 39.14
C PRO A 471 -2.40 4.36 38.21
N PHE A 472 -1.76 5.42 38.70
CA PHE A 472 -1.56 6.66 37.93
C PHE A 472 -0.84 6.40 36.59
N SER A 473 0.15 5.50 36.59
CA SER A 473 0.90 5.09 35.39
C SER A 473 0.04 4.41 34.32
N ALA A 474 -1.15 3.89 34.65
CA ALA A 474 -2.06 3.35 33.65
C ALA A 474 -2.81 4.46 32.89
N GLY A 475 -3.08 5.58 33.56
CA GLY A 475 -3.79 6.73 32.98
C GLY A 475 -2.87 7.71 32.26
N TYR A 476 -1.68 7.98 32.81
CA TYR A 476 -0.86 9.11 32.39
C TYR A 476 0.59 8.69 32.08
N SER A 477 1.05 9.03 30.88
CA SER A 477 2.44 8.85 30.45
C SER A 477 3.36 9.89 31.08
N SER A 478 4.66 9.58 31.20
CA SER A 478 5.65 10.52 31.71
C SER A 478 5.67 11.85 30.93
N PRO A 479 5.83 13.00 31.61
CA PRO A 479 5.96 14.31 30.97
C PRO A 479 7.06 14.32 29.89
N TRP A 480 6.87 15.11 28.84
CA TRP A 480 7.84 15.19 27.74
C TRP A 480 9.24 15.61 28.22
N SER A 481 9.32 16.43 29.26
CA SER A 481 10.57 16.89 29.90
C SER A 481 11.40 15.77 30.50
N ASP A 482 10.78 14.65 30.86
CA ASP A 482 11.39 13.59 31.67
C ASP A 482 11.90 12.44 30.79
N LEU A 483 11.46 12.40 29.53
CA LEU A 483 11.85 11.38 28.57
C LEU A 483 13.29 11.56 28.11
N THR A 484 14.00 10.46 27.87
CA THR A 484 15.32 10.48 27.20
C THR A 484 15.21 10.87 25.73
N THR A 485 16.33 11.19 25.08
CA THR A 485 16.37 11.48 23.63
C THR A 485 15.81 10.33 22.79
N ILE A 486 16.14 9.08 23.12
CA ILE A 486 15.63 7.90 22.41
C ILE A 486 14.12 7.78 22.61
N GLU A 487 13.61 8.06 23.81
CA GLU A 487 12.17 7.97 24.06
C GLU A 487 11.38 9.07 23.33
N ARG A 488 11.90 10.30 23.26
CA ARG A 488 11.26 11.42 22.54
C ARG A 488 11.34 11.28 21.03
N HIS A 489 12.50 10.86 20.50
CA HIS A 489 12.83 10.95 19.08
C HIS A 489 13.06 9.59 18.42
N GLY A 490 12.79 8.47 19.10
CA GLY A 490 13.03 7.13 18.60
C GLY A 490 12.34 6.83 17.27
N THR A 491 11.13 7.37 17.06
CA THR A 491 10.46 7.31 15.74
C THR A 491 11.33 7.86 14.62
N TRP A 492 11.86 9.07 14.77
CA TRP A 492 12.74 9.70 13.77
C TRP A 492 14.04 8.93 13.59
N ILE A 493 14.68 8.56 14.71
CA ILE A 493 15.95 7.83 14.68
C ILE A 493 15.79 6.51 13.92
N PHE A 494 14.78 5.70 14.25
CA PHE A 494 14.58 4.40 13.60
C PHE A 494 14.32 4.52 12.10
N PHE A 495 13.42 5.41 11.69
CA PHE A 495 13.07 5.54 10.28
C PHE A 495 14.23 6.13 9.46
N LEU A 496 14.97 7.10 10.00
CA LEU A 496 16.16 7.65 9.34
C LEU A 496 17.37 6.69 9.34
N LEU A 497 17.38 5.68 10.20
CA LEU A 497 18.35 4.57 10.16
C LEU A 497 18.08 3.58 9.01
N GLN A 498 16.84 3.47 8.51
CA GLN A 498 16.51 2.55 7.41
C GLN A 498 17.25 2.85 6.09
N PRO A 499 17.35 4.11 5.59
CA PRO A 499 18.15 4.39 4.41
C PRO A 499 19.65 4.10 4.64
N VAL A 500 20.17 4.23 5.87
CA VAL A 500 21.55 3.84 6.20
C VAL A 500 21.75 2.34 6.02
N ALA A 501 20.81 1.53 6.51
CA ALA A 501 20.83 0.09 6.28
C ALA A 501 20.88 -0.23 4.78
N ILE A 502 20.03 0.41 3.97
CA ILE A 502 19.98 0.25 2.50
C ILE A 502 21.31 0.64 1.83
N ILE A 503 21.95 1.73 2.26
CA ILE A 503 23.29 2.12 1.78
C ILE A 503 24.30 1.00 2.03
N PHE A 504 24.29 0.41 3.23
CA PHE A 504 25.19 -0.71 3.54
C PHE A 504 24.89 -1.95 2.69
N GLU A 505 23.63 -2.23 2.33
CA GLU A 505 23.31 -3.32 1.40
C GLU A 505 23.89 -3.06 0.00
N GLN A 506 23.83 -1.81 -0.45
CA GLN A 506 24.43 -1.40 -1.73
C GLN A 506 25.94 -1.49 -1.68
N LEU A 507 26.58 -1.02 -0.61
CA LEU A 507 28.03 -1.12 -0.43
C LEU A 507 28.48 -2.59 -0.41
N PHE A 508 27.78 -3.44 0.34
CA PHE A 508 28.01 -4.88 0.34
C PHE A 508 27.92 -5.47 -1.06
N THR A 509 26.89 -5.09 -1.83
CA THR A 509 26.71 -5.55 -3.21
C THR A 509 27.82 -5.05 -4.13
N LEU A 510 28.28 -3.81 -3.95
CA LEU A 510 29.38 -3.25 -4.74
C LEU A 510 30.70 -3.97 -4.48
N LEU A 511 30.99 -4.28 -3.21
CA LEU A 511 32.23 -4.92 -2.76
C LEU A 511 32.25 -6.41 -3.11
N THR A 512 31.16 -7.13 -2.84
CA THR A 512 31.12 -8.61 -2.98
C THR A 512 30.57 -9.08 -4.32
N LYS A 513 29.98 -8.17 -5.11
CA LYS A 513 29.16 -8.48 -6.30
C LYS A 513 27.96 -9.40 -6.00
N LYS A 514 27.62 -9.63 -4.73
CA LYS A 514 26.50 -10.45 -4.29
C LYS A 514 25.47 -9.57 -3.57
N ARG A 515 24.18 -9.78 -3.86
CA ARG A 515 23.11 -9.14 -3.09
C ARG A 515 22.99 -9.80 -1.72
N ILE A 516 22.59 -9.02 -0.71
CA ILE A 516 22.22 -9.56 0.59
C ILE A 516 21.01 -10.49 0.42
N GLY A 517 21.17 -11.76 0.80
CA GLY A 517 20.16 -12.79 0.57
C GLY A 517 20.32 -14.00 1.50
N GLY A 518 19.34 -14.91 1.46
CA GLY A 518 19.37 -16.15 2.22
C GLY A 518 19.43 -15.92 3.73
N TRP A 519 20.21 -16.76 4.44
CA TRP A 519 20.31 -16.68 5.90
C TRP A 519 21.00 -15.39 6.38
N ALA A 520 22.07 -14.95 5.72
CA ALA A 520 22.75 -13.70 6.04
C ALA A 520 21.80 -12.50 5.86
N GLY A 521 21.00 -12.49 4.79
CA GLY A 521 19.96 -11.49 4.61
C GLY A 521 18.88 -11.54 5.69
N LYS A 522 18.51 -12.73 6.17
CA LYS A 522 17.54 -12.89 7.24
C LYS A 522 18.04 -12.28 8.54
N VAL A 523 19.27 -12.61 8.93
CA VAL A 523 19.92 -12.05 10.13
C VAL A 523 20.01 -10.52 10.01
N TRP A 524 20.44 -10.03 8.85
CA TRP A 524 20.54 -8.59 8.59
C TRP A 524 19.18 -7.88 8.71
N THR A 525 18.14 -8.40 8.06
CA THR A 525 16.79 -7.83 8.17
C THR A 525 16.24 -7.90 9.59
N VAL A 526 16.45 -9.01 10.32
CA VAL A 526 16.04 -9.13 11.72
C VAL A 526 16.75 -8.08 12.59
N ALA A 527 18.04 -7.86 12.39
CA ALA A 527 18.79 -6.86 13.15
C ALA A 527 18.21 -5.44 12.95
N TRP A 528 17.97 -5.02 11.71
CA TRP A 528 17.50 -3.65 11.42
C TRP A 528 16.01 -3.43 11.62
N ILE A 529 15.17 -4.46 11.44
CA ILE A 529 13.72 -4.32 11.53
C ILE A 529 13.23 -4.68 12.94
N VAL A 530 13.69 -5.80 13.49
CA VAL A 530 13.18 -6.32 14.77
C VAL A 530 14.01 -5.77 15.93
N LEU A 531 15.33 -5.95 15.91
CA LEU A 531 16.17 -5.55 17.05
C LEU A 531 16.27 -4.03 17.19
N ALA A 532 16.58 -3.32 16.10
CA ALA A 532 16.57 -1.85 16.13
C ALA A 532 15.16 -1.28 16.34
N GLY A 533 14.11 -1.97 15.86
CA GLY A 533 12.73 -1.59 16.10
C GLY A 533 12.35 -1.66 17.58
N GLU A 534 12.66 -2.77 18.23
CA GLU A 534 12.49 -2.97 19.68
C GLU A 534 13.27 -1.92 20.48
N ALA A 535 14.57 -1.79 20.19
CA ALA A 535 15.48 -0.97 20.98
C ALA A 535 15.19 0.53 20.89
N ILE A 536 14.62 0.99 19.76
CA ILE A 536 14.42 2.41 19.47
C ILE A 536 12.93 2.78 19.47
N ILE A 537 12.14 2.20 18.55
CA ILE A 537 10.70 2.51 18.45
C ILE A 537 9.93 1.94 19.63
N GLY A 538 10.20 0.68 20.01
CA GLY A 538 9.52 0.02 21.11
C GLY A 538 9.61 0.84 22.40
N ARG A 539 10.83 1.29 22.74
CA ARG A 539 11.06 2.20 23.88
C ARG A 539 10.32 3.53 23.73
N SER A 540 10.48 4.18 22.58
CA SER A 540 9.87 5.48 22.31
C SER A 540 8.35 5.44 22.42
N TRP A 541 7.68 4.48 21.79
CA TRP A 541 6.23 4.48 21.71
C TRP A 541 5.57 4.11 23.04
N LEU A 542 6.14 3.20 23.84
CA LEU A 542 5.65 2.94 25.19
C LEU A 542 5.81 4.17 26.09
N ALA A 543 6.99 4.79 26.09
CA ALA A 543 7.26 5.99 26.86
C ALA A 543 6.40 7.19 26.42
N LEU A 544 6.05 7.24 25.13
CA LEU A 544 5.14 8.24 24.57
C LEU A 544 3.66 7.95 24.83
N GLY A 545 3.32 6.92 25.59
CA GLY A 545 1.95 6.73 26.05
C GLY A 545 1.11 5.78 25.21
N LEU A 546 1.68 5.03 24.24
CA LEU A 546 0.87 4.27 23.28
C LEU A 546 -0.07 3.23 23.94
N VAL A 547 0.26 2.75 25.13
CA VAL A 547 -0.60 1.84 25.92
C VAL A 547 -1.23 2.48 27.15
N HIS A 548 -1.08 3.79 27.33
CA HIS A 548 -1.71 4.51 28.44
C HIS A 548 -3.17 4.85 28.09
N GLY A 549 -4.02 4.90 29.12
CA GLY A 549 -5.47 5.02 28.94
C GLY A 549 -6.20 3.70 28.68
N ILE A 550 -5.47 2.61 28.46
CA ILE A 550 -6.02 1.25 28.43
C ILE A 550 -6.12 0.75 29.89
N PRO A 551 -7.27 0.19 30.33
CA PRO A 551 -7.40 -0.32 31.69
C PRO A 551 -6.42 -1.48 31.95
N PRO A 552 -6.02 -1.70 33.21
CA PRO A 552 -5.32 -2.91 33.63
C PRO A 552 -6.02 -4.19 33.14
N VAL A 553 -5.24 -5.23 32.79
CA VAL A 553 -5.77 -6.45 32.13
C VAL A 553 -6.78 -7.20 33.02
N ASP A 554 -6.58 -7.19 34.34
CA ASP A 554 -7.52 -7.74 35.33
C ASP A 554 -8.87 -7.00 35.33
N ARG A 555 -8.95 -5.78 34.79
CA ARG A 555 -10.20 -5.02 34.63
C ARG A 555 -10.86 -5.21 33.25
N TRP A 556 -10.28 -5.99 32.34
CA TRP A 556 -10.86 -6.15 30.99
C TRP A 556 -12.16 -6.97 31.03
N GLY A 557 -13.21 -6.45 30.39
CA GLY A 557 -14.40 -7.24 30.05
C GLY A 557 -14.14 -8.23 28.92
N TRP A 558 -15.01 -9.23 28.78
CA TRP A 558 -14.90 -10.26 27.73
C TRP A 558 -14.86 -9.65 26.31
N GLN A 559 -15.48 -8.48 26.12
CA GLN A 559 -15.52 -7.79 24.83
C GLN A 559 -14.11 -7.45 24.33
N ARG A 560 -13.18 -7.06 25.21
CA ARG A 560 -11.79 -6.75 24.82
C ARG A 560 -11.01 -7.97 24.31
N TRP A 561 -11.43 -9.17 24.73
CA TRP A 561 -10.80 -10.42 24.34
C TRP A 561 -11.31 -10.97 23.01
N VAL A 562 -12.57 -10.67 22.67
CA VAL A 562 -13.28 -11.30 21.55
C VAL A 562 -13.56 -10.33 20.41
N MET A 563 -13.89 -9.07 20.72
CA MET A 563 -14.31 -8.09 19.73
C MET A 563 -13.09 -7.41 19.09
N PRO A 564 -12.99 -7.40 17.74
CA PRO A 564 -11.87 -6.78 17.07
C PRO A 564 -11.69 -5.31 17.42
N THR A 565 -10.45 -4.93 17.71
CA THR A 565 -10.00 -3.58 18.10
C THR A 565 -10.42 -3.09 19.49
N TYR A 566 -11.26 -3.83 20.21
CA TYR A 566 -11.76 -3.38 21.52
C TYR A 566 -10.69 -3.46 22.60
N GLU A 567 -9.59 -4.20 22.37
CA GLU A 567 -8.44 -4.23 23.27
C GLU A 567 -7.82 -2.84 23.51
N MET A 568 -7.99 -1.90 22.57
CA MET A 568 -7.53 -0.50 22.72
C MET A 568 -8.65 0.49 23.01
N ALA A 569 -9.86 0.02 23.34
CA ALA A 569 -10.89 0.94 23.80
C ALA A 569 -10.36 1.71 25.04
N PRO A 570 -10.62 3.01 25.17
CA PRO A 570 -10.15 3.78 26.32
C PRO A 570 -10.97 3.46 27.57
N MET A 571 -10.45 3.79 28.75
CA MET A 571 -11.24 3.80 29.97
C MET A 571 -12.37 4.85 29.88
N PRO A 572 -13.60 4.58 30.37
CA PRO A 572 -14.06 3.38 31.10
C PRO A 572 -14.59 2.23 30.21
N ALA A 573 -14.52 2.34 28.87
CA ALA A 573 -15.23 1.44 27.97
C ALA A 573 -14.82 -0.03 28.17
N PHE A 574 -15.81 -0.93 28.25
CA PHE A 574 -15.60 -2.39 28.36
C PHE A 574 -14.71 -2.81 29.55
N MET A 575 -14.76 -2.08 30.66
CA MET A 575 -14.20 -2.51 31.94
C MET A 575 -15.20 -3.37 32.72
N ARG A 576 -14.67 -4.30 33.52
CA ARG A 576 -15.44 -4.98 34.57
C ARG A 576 -15.64 -4.01 35.74
N ALA A 577 -16.85 -4.02 36.29
CA ALA A 577 -17.19 -3.27 37.50
C ALA A 577 -16.30 -3.70 38.68
#